data_AF-E8NBW9-F1
#
_entry.id   AF-E8NBW9-F1
#
_cell.length_a   1.000
_cell.length_b   1.000
_cell.length_c   1.000
_cell.angle_alpha   90.00
_cell.angle_beta   90.00
_cell.angle_gamma   90.00
#
_symmetry.space_group_name_H-M   'P 1'
#
loop_
_entity.id
_entity.type
_entity.pdbx_description
1 polymer ?
#
loop_
_entity_poly.entity_id
_entity_poly.type
_entity_poly.pdbx_seq_one_letter_code
_entity_poly.pdbx_strand_id
1 'polypeptide(L)'
;MTGWRVSPDGVQQVLTGVDTAATSLVTALTGLSDQLSAAVAGTQSAEVAEAMQAFVEAQTADLTLIQQRIPSARQAVIDATNAVTAGDIEMAATTQALAASAWAPDADAFAHHGGSVPY
;
A
#
# COMPACT_ATOMS: atom_id res chain seq x y z
N MET A 1 17.22 17.14 5.77
CA MET A 1 16.52 15.89 5.40
C MET A 1 15.31 15.77 6.29
N THR A 2 14.18 16.34 5.87
CA THR A 2 13.01 16.62 6.73
C THR A 2 11.77 16.00 6.11
N GLY A 3 10.97 15.31 6.93
CA GLY A 3 9.59 14.89 6.61
C GLY A 3 9.50 13.56 5.89
N TRP A 4 8.56 12.72 6.34
CA TRP A 4 8.21 11.43 5.74
C TRP A 4 7.97 11.60 4.23
N ARG A 5 8.63 10.77 3.41
CA ARG A 5 8.65 10.87 1.94
C ARG A 5 7.74 9.81 1.31
N VAL A 6 6.46 9.79 1.65
CA VAL A 6 5.48 8.97 0.93
C VAL A 6 4.69 9.91 0.02
N SER A 7 4.87 9.76 -1.30
CA SER A 7 4.07 10.49 -2.30
C SER A 7 2.86 9.64 -2.67
N PRO A 8 1.62 10.11 -2.45
CA PRO A 8 0.41 9.37 -2.83
C PRO A 8 0.40 9.01 -4.33
N ASP A 9 0.79 9.96 -5.18
CA ASP A 9 0.87 9.75 -6.63
C ASP A 9 1.92 8.69 -7.00
N GLY A 10 3.08 8.71 -6.33
CA GLY A 10 4.13 7.70 -6.51
C GLY A 10 3.68 6.32 -6.07
N VAL A 11 2.94 6.22 -4.96
CA VAL A 11 2.34 4.95 -4.52
C VAL A 11 1.31 4.46 -5.53
N GLN A 12 0.46 5.35 -6.05
CA GLN A 12 -0.54 4.98 -7.04
C GLN A 12 0.09 4.40 -8.32
N GLN A 13 1.19 5.00 -8.80
CA GLN A 13 1.96 4.44 -9.93
C GLN A 13 2.47 3.03 -9.65
N VAL A 14 3.02 2.79 -8.46
CA VAL A 14 3.50 1.45 -8.07
C VAL A 14 2.33 0.46 -8.04
N LEU A 15 1.18 0.85 -7.48
CA LEU A 15 -0.01 0.00 -7.42
C LEU A 15 -0.55 -0.34 -8.82
N THR A 16 -0.54 0.61 -9.76
CA THR A 16 -0.88 0.34 -11.17
C THR A 16 0.10 -0.66 -11.81
N GLY A 17 1.38 -0.56 -11.49
CA GLY A 17 2.39 -1.53 -11.94
C GLY A 17 2.13 -2.93 -11.38
N VAL A 18 1.75 -3.03 -10.10
CA VAL A 18 1.36 -4.29 -9.46
C VAL A 18 0.13 -4.90 -10.13
N ASP A 19 -0.91 -4.11 -10.43
CA ASP A 19 -2.12 -4.59 -11.10
C ASP A 19 -1.82 -5.13 -12.51
N THR A 20 -0.91 -4.46 -13.23
CA THR A 20 -0.44 -4.91 -14.55
C THR A 20 0.28 -6.25 -14.45
N ALA A 21 1.24 -6.37 -13.52
CA ALA A 21 1.97 -7.61 -13.29
C ALA A 21 1.06 -8.76 -12.83
N ALA A 22 0.09 -8.47 -11.96
CA ALA A 22 -0.90 -9.43 -11.50
C ALA A 22 -1.74 -9.97 -12.66
N THR A 23 -2.17 -9.10 -13.57
CA THR A 23 -2.90 -9.49 -14.78
C THR A 23 -2.05 -10.39 -15.68
N SER A 24 -0.80 -10.01 -15.94
CA SER A 24 0.13 -10.84 -16.73
C SER A 24 0.37 -12.21 -16.09
N LEU A 25 0.47 -12.27 -14.76
CA LEU A 25 0.58 -13.53 -14.04
C LEU A 25 -0.66 -14.40 -14.25
N VAL A 26 -1.86 -13.88 -14.05
CA VAL A 26 -3.11 -14.63 -14.27
C VAL A 26 -3.18 -15.17 -15.70
N THR A 27 -2.86 -14.35 -16.70
CA THR A 27 -2.81 -14.80 -18.10
C THR A 27 -1.82 -15.95 -18.32
N ALA A 28 -0.62 -15.85 -17.78
CA ALA A 28 0.39 -16.90 -17.90
C ALA A 28 -0.06 -18.21 -17.23
N LEU A 29 -0.71 -18.11 -16.07
CA LEU A 29 -1.22 -19.27 -15.34
C LEU A 29 -2.36 -19.97 -16.07
N THR A 30 -3.30 -19.21 -16.66
CA THR A 30 -4.35 -19.80 -17.50
C THR A 30 -3.74 -20.52 -18.70
N GLY A 31 -2.76 -19.90 -19.38
CA GLY A 31 -2.08 -20.53 -20.52
C GLY A 31 -1.35 -21.82 -20.15
N LEU A 32 -0.71 -21.86 -18.97
CA LEU A 32 -0.06 -23.06 -18.46
C LEU A 32 -1.07 -24.20 -18.21
N SER A 33 -2.21 -23.89 -17.59
CA SER A 33 -3.28 -24.87 -17.33
C SER A 33 -3.86 -25.46 -18.62
N ASP A 34 -4.02 -24.65 -19.67
CA ASP A 34 -4.49 -25.10 -20.98
C ASP A 34 -3.49 -26.06 -21.63
N GLN A 35 -2.20 -25.69 -21.62
CA GLN A 35 -1.13 -26.53 -22.16
C GLN A 35 -1.01 -27.87 -21.42
N LEU A 36 -1.14 -27.84 -20.10
CA LEU A 36 -1.03 -29.06 -19.32
C LEU A 36 -2.22 -30.00 -19.55
N SER A 37 -3.43 -29.45 -19.67
CA SER A 37 -4.62 -30.23 -20.01
C SER A 37 -4.48 -30.91 -21.38
N ALA A 38 -3.91 -30.20 -22.36
CA ALA A 38 -3.61 -30.76 -23.68
C ALA A 38 -2.54 -31.87 -23.61
N ALA A 39 -1.49 -31.68 -22.80
CA ALA A 39 -0.44 -32.67 -22.63
C ALA A 39 -0.93 -33.96 -21.93
N VAL A 40 -1.77 -33.83 -20.89
CA VAL A 40 -2.42 -34.98 -20.23
C VAL A 40 -3.26 -35.77 -21.22
N ALA A 41 -4.05 -35.10 -22.07
CA ALA A 41 -4.84 -35.76 -23.10
C ALA A 41 -3.97 -36.48 -24.15
N GLY A 42 -2.76 -35.98 -24.42
CA GLY A 42 -1.86 -36.52 -25.45
C GLY A 42 -0.89 -37.60 -24.98
N THR A 43 -0.66 -37.76 -23.68
CA THR A 43 0.49 -38.54 -23.18
C THR A 43 0.37 -40.06 -23.35
N GLN A 44 -0.84 -40.59 -23.64
CA GLN A 44 -1.12 -42.03 -23.85
C GLN A 44 -0.59 -43.01 -22.76
N SER A 45 -0.14 -42.49 -21.61
CA SER A 45 0.32 -43.24 -20.44
C SER A 45 -0.45 -42.75 -19.22
N ALA A 46 -1.07 -43.69 -18.50
CA ALA A 46 -1.87 -43.39 -17.33
C ALA A 46 -1.01 -42.80 -16.19
N GLU A 47 0.20 -43.32 -16.01
CA GLU A 47 1.12 -42.90 -14.95
C GLU A 47 1.62 -41.46 -15.16
N VAL A 48 1.93 -41.11 -16.42
CA VAL A 48 2.35 -39.74 -16.75
C VAL A 48 1.17 -38.77 -16.59
N ALA A 49 -0.04 -39.17 -17.02
CA ALA A 49 -1.24 -38.36 -16.82
C ALA A 49 -1.53 -38.10 -15.34
N GLU A 50 -1.40 -39.12 -14.49
CA GLU A 50 -1.63 -39.04 -13.05
C GLU A 50 -0.58 -38.16 -12.35
N ALA A 51 0.70 -38.30 -12.71
CA ALA A 51 1.77 -37.44 -12.19
C ALA A 51 1.59 -35.96 -12.59
N MET A 52 1.13 -35.70 -13.81
CA MET A 52 0.83 -34.34 -14.28
C MET A 52 -0.37 -33.73 -13.56
N GLN A 53 -1.43 -34.50 -13.29
CA GLN A 53 -2.56 -34.04 -12.48
C GLN A 53 -2.12 -33.71 -11.04
N ALA A 54 -1.34 -34.58 -10.41
CA ALA A 54 -0.81 -34.33 -9.07
C ALA A 54 0.06 -33.06 -9.01
N PHE A 55 0.83 -32.79 -10.06
CA PHE A 55 1.59 -31.54 -10.18
C PHE A 55 0.69 -30.30 -10.28
N VAL A 56 -0.40 -30.35 -11.05
CA VAL A 56 -1.38 -29.24 -11.12
C VAL A 56 -2.00 -28.98 -9.78
N GLU A 57 -2.47 -30.02 -9.10
CA GLU A 57 -3.13 -29.88 -7.81
C GLU A 57 -2.18 -29.27 -6.78
N ALA A 58 -0.92 -29.72 -6.74
CA ALA A 58 0.10 -29.15 -5.88
C ALA A 58 0.33 -27.66 -6.18
N GLN A 59 0.40 -27.27 -7.45
CA GLN A 59 0.63 -25.87 -7.83
C GLN A 59 -0.60 -24.97 -7.63
N THR A 60 -1.81 -25.51 -7.77
CA THR A 60 -3.05 -24.73 -7.65
C THR A 60 -3.18 -24.06 -6.28
N ALA A 61 -2.68 -24.71 -5.22
CA ALA A 61 -2.64 -24.15 -3.87
C ALA A 61 -1.75 -22.89 -3.81
N ASP A 62 -0.55 -22.95 -4.36
CA ASP A 62 0.38 -21.81 -4.41
C ASP A 62 -0.17 -20.67 -5.26
N LEU A 63 -0.79 -20.98 -6.40
CA LEU A 63 -1.42 -19.99 -7.27
C LEU A 63 -2.57 -19.26 -6.60
N THR A 64 -3.43 -20.00 -5.88
CA THR A 64 -4.54 -19.42 -5.10
C THR A 64 -4.00 -18.48 -4.03
N LEU A 65 -2.92 -18.88 -3.35
CA LEU A 65 -2.29 -18.10 -2.30
C LEU A 65 -1.67 -16.81 -2.85
N ILE A 66 -1.05 -16.85 -4.03
CA ILE A 66 -0.55 -15.64 -4.72
C ILE A 66 -1.70 -14.71 -5.14
N GLN A 67 -2.78 -15.27 -5.70
CA GLN A 67 -3.96 -14.51 -6.10
C GLN A 67 -4.62 -13.77 -4.94
N GLN A 68 -4.53 -14.30 -3.71
CA GLN A 68 -5.02 -13.62 -2.50
C GLN A 68 -4.01 -12.63 -1.89
N ARG A 69 -2.72 -12.90 -2.01
CA ARG A 69 -1.66 -12.04 -1.43
C ARG A 69 -1.49 -10.71 -2.16
N ILE A 70 -1.63 -10.69 -3.48
CA ILE A 70 -1.52 -9.45 -4.26
C ILE A 70 -2.58 -8.41 -3.85
N PRO A 71 -3.91 -8.72 -3.85
CA PRO A 71 -4.92 -7.74 -3.49
C PRO A 71 -4.85 -7.34 -2.01
N SER A 72 -4.51 -8.26 -1.10
CA SER A 72 -4.34 -7.92 0.32
C SER A 72 -3.14 -7.00 0.57
N ALA A 73 -2.00 -7.25 -0.07
CA ALA A 73 -0.84 -6.37 0.01
C ALA A 73 -1.13 -4.99 -0.59
N ARG A 74 -1.85 -4.94 -1.72
CA ARG A 74 -2.32 -3.68 -2.32
C ARG A 74 -3.19 -2.88 -1.36
N GLN A 75 -4.16 -3.52 -0.70
CA GLN A 75 -5.01 -2.85 0.27
C GLN A 75 -4.19 -2.31 1.45
N ALA A 76 -3.26 -3.10 1.99
CA ALA A 76 -2.39 -2.65 3.08
C ALA A 76 -1.54 -1.42 2.71
N VAL A 77 -1.07 -1.33 1.46
CA VAL A 77 -0.33 -0.16 0.96
C VAL A 77 -1.23 1.08 0.84
N ILE A 78 -2.47 0.90 0.37
CA ILE A 78 -3.47 1.98 0.32
C ILE A 78 -3.74 2.49 1.74
N ASP A 79 -4.01 1.58 2.68
CA ASP A 79 -4.31 1.92 4.07
C ASP A 79 -3.14 2.64 4.74
N ALA A 80 -1.91 2.16 4.53
CA ALA A 80 -0.70 2.81 5.03
C ALA A 80 -0.51 4.22 4.45
N THR A 81 -0.79 4.42 3.16
CA THR A 81 -0.68 5.73 2.50
C THR A 81 -1.71 6.72 3.04
N ASN A 82 -2.93 6.25 3.28
CA ASN A 82 -3.99 7.05 3.91
C ASN A 82 -3.61 7.42 5.35
N ALA A 83 -3.04 6.49 6.12
CA ALA A 83 -2.59 6.74 7.49
C ALA A 83 -1.48 7.79 7.56
N VAL A 84 -0.50 7.73 6.64
CA VAL A 84 0.56 8.74 6.55
C VAL A 84 -0.04 10.12 6.24
N THR A 85 -0.93 10.19 5.27
CA THR A 85 -1.60 11.46 4.88
C THR A 85 -2.40 12.05 6.04
N ALA A 86 -3.14 11.22 6.77
CA ALA A 86 -3.91 11.66 7.94
C ALA A 86 -3.00 12.18 9.06
N GLY A 87 -1.89 11.49 9.34
CA GLY A 87 -0.91 11.92 10.33
C GLY A 87 -0.25 13.26 9.97
N ASP A 88 0.05 13.48 8.69
CA ASP A 88 0.61 14.76 8.22
C ASP A 88 -0.37 15.93 8.43
N ILE A 89 -1.66 15.71 8.17
CA ILE A 89 -2.71 16.71 8.43
C ILE A 89 -2.84 17.01 9.93
N GLU A 90 -2.81 15.98 10.77
CA GLU A 90 -2.88 16.14 12.23
C GLU A 90 -1.67 16.92 12.76
N MET A 91 -0.45 16.56 12.34
CA MET A 91 0.77 17.28 12.72
C MET A 91 0.74 18.75 12.27
N ALA A 92 0.23 19.02 11.06
CA ALA A 92 0.08 20.39 10.57
C ALA A 92 -0.92 21.19 11.41
N ALA A 93 -2.07 20.60 11.74
CA ALA A 93 -3.09 21.23 12.58
C ALA A 93 -2.57 21.51 14.00
N THR A 94 -1.89 20.55 14.63
CA THR A 94 -1.27 20.73 15.95
C THR A 94 -0.21 21.84 15.91
N THR A 95 0.63 21.87 14.87
CA THR A 95 1.66 22.90 14.72
C THR A 95 1.03 24.29 14.57
N GLN A 96 -0.04 24.42 13.77
CA GLN A 96 -0.78 25.69 13.64
C GLN A 96 -1.41 26.13 14.96
N ALA A 97 -2.02 25.20 15.71
CA ALA A 97 -2.61 25.50 17.01
C ALA A 97 -1.56 25.98 18.02
N LEU A 98 -0.40 25.32 18.07
CA LEU A 98 0.72 25.71 18.93
C LEU A 98 1.34 27.05 18.52
N ALA A 99 1.46 27.32 17.22
CA ALA A 99 1.94 28.61 16.74
C ALA A 99 0.97 29.75 17.09
N ALA A 100 -0.34 29.51 16.95
CA ALA A 100 -1.39 30.47 17.31
C ALA A 100 -1.40 30.77 18.82
N SER A 101 -1.23 29.75 19.68
CA SER A 101 -1.17 29.96 21.13
C SER A 101 0.11 30.64 21.59
N ALA A 102 1.24 30.42 20.90
CA ALA A 102 2.50 31.12 21.17
C ALA A 102 2.45 32.62 20.81
N TRP A 103 1.56 33.02 19.91
CA TRP A 103 1.34 34.42 19.50
C TRP A 103 0.25 35.13 20.30
N ALA A 104 -0.49 34.44 21.16
CA ALA A 104 -1.44 35.09 22.04
C ALA A 104 -0.67 36.03 22.97
N PRO A 105 -0.82 37.37 22.87
CA PRO A 105 -0.15 38.28 23.76
C PRO A 105 -0.61 37.97 25.18
N ASP A 106 0.35 37.81 26.09
CA ASP A 106 0.07 37.80 27.51
C ASP A 106 -0.62 39.13 27.86
N ALA A 107 -1.94 39.06 28.06
CA ALA A 107 -2.74 40.22 28.43
C ALA A 107 -2.29 40.82 29.79
N ASP A 108 -1.63 40.03 30.65
CA ASP A 108 -1.05 40.50 31.91
C ASP A 108 0.32 41.18 31.71
N ALA A 109 1.14 40.77 30.73
CA ALA A 109 2.43 41.40 30.46
C ALA A 109 2.30 42.87 30.00
N PHE A 110 1.27 43.20 29.22
CA PHE A 110 0.99 44.59 28.84
C PHE A 110 0.43 45.43 29.99
N ALA A 111 -0.23 44.81 30.97
CA ALA A 111 -0.76 45.50 32.14
C ALA A 111 0.33 45.84 33.17
N HIS A 112 1.37 45.01 33.31
CA HIS A 112 2.43 45.19 34.31
C HIS A 112 3.60 46.11 33.89
N HIS A 113 3.72 46.48 32.61
CA HIS A 113 4.75 47.42 32.11
C HIS A 113 4.22 48.79 31.67
N GLY A 114 2.94 49.10 31.90
CA GLY A 114 2.34 50.42 31.66
C GLY A 114 2.66 51.49 32.73
N GLY A 115 3.70 51.31 33.54
CA GLY A 115 4.08 52.21 34.62
C GLY A 115 5.09 53.28 34.18
N SER A 116 4.57 54.49 33.89
CA SER A 116 5.23 55.80 33.86
C SER A 116 6.58 55.93 33.11
N VAL A 117 6.52 56.57 31.93
CA VAL A 117 7.69 57.23 31.30
C VAL A 117 7.79 58.64 31.89
N PRO A 118 8.89 59.04 32.56
CA PRO A 118 9.04 60.39 33.10
C PRO A 118 9.56 61.35 32.02
N TYR A 119 8.95 62.53 31.92
CA TYR A 119 9.58 63.79 31.53
C TYR A 119 9.31 64.84 32.60
#